data_AF-A0A223MVJ6-F1
#
_entry.id   AF-A0A223MVJ6-F1
#
_cell.length_a   1.000
_cell.length_b   1.000
_cell.length_c   1.000
_cell.angle_alpha   90.00
_cell.angle_beta   90.00
_cell.angle_gamma   90.00
#
_symmetry.space_group_name_H-M   'P 1'
#
loop_
_entity.id
_entity.type
_entity.pdbx_description
1 polymer ?
#
loop_
_entity_poly.entity_id
_entity_poly.type
_entity_poly.pdbx_seq_one_letter_code
_entity_poly.pdbx_strand_id
1 'polypeptide(L)'
;MIYATKQVKNPNHSRTALYLIPTNPQASYALPILMRSNGANQIMNTNKKTKQSGFTLIELMIVVAIIGALSAIGVPAYKNYVKKSETAVALSTLRALLTNIDMEEQETGSFPSNLTNIGASSAINNLGTLEFPSGVSSAIQFKFGSESTMQNKIVRFTKSSSGWSCRHDTAQTLKSCLVSTF
;
A
#
# COMPACT_ATOMS: atom_id res chain seq x y z
N MET A 1 12.02 35.46 22.96
CA MET A 1 13.50 35.46 22.88
C MET A 1 13.88 35.43 21.41
N ILE A 2 14.45 36.52 20.90
CA ILE A 2 14.86 36.62 19.49
C ILE A 2 16.35 36.25 19.46
N TYR A 3 16.68 35.06 18.96
CA TYR A 3 18.06 34.62 18.77
C TYR A 3 18.51 34.98 17.35
N ALA A 4 19.66 35.62 17.19
CA ALA A 4 20.29 35.79 15.90
C ALA A 4 21.29 34.64 15.66
N THR A 5 21.18 33.96 14.52
CA THR A 5 22.13 32.93 14.13
C THR A 5 23.20 33.54 13.23
N LYS A 6 24.48 33.31 13.55
CA LYS A 6 25.60 33.71 12.68
C LYS A 6 26.36 32.45 12.25
N GLN A 7 26.32 32.17 10.95
CA GLN A 7 27.07 31.07 10.35
C GLN A 7 28.48 31.56 10.00
N VAL A 8 29.50 31.01 10.65
CA VAL A 8 30.90 31.22 10.24
C VAL A 8 31.36 29.99 9.46
N LYS A 9 31.52 30.15 8.15
CA LYS A 9 32.01 29.11 7.25
C LYS A 9 33.54 29.10 7.28
N ASN A 10 34.12 28.03 7.82
CA ASN A 10 35.57 27.80 7.76
C ASN A 10 35.93 27.29 6.34
N PRO A 11 36.86 27.93 5.61
CA PRO A 11 37.18 27.55 4.24
C PRO A 11 37.91 26.21 4.12
N ASN A 12 38.44 25.62 5.21
CA ASN A 12 39.26 24.40 5.15
C ASN A 12 38.67 23.17 5.88
N HIS A 13 37.42 23.22 6.36
CA HIS A 13 36.68 22.05 6.87
C HIS A 13 35.17 22.24 6.67
N SER A 14 34.46 21.22 6.16
CA SER A 14 32.99 21.23 5.94
C SER A 14 32.16 21.11 7.23
N ARG A 15 32.57 21.76 8.32
CA ARG A 15 31.81 21.82 9.57
C ARG A 15 31.51 23.25 9.95
N THR A 16 30.23 23.62 9.85
CA THR A 16 29.70 24.90 10.30
C THR A 16 29.37 24.80 11.79
N ALA A 17 29.94 25.68 12.62
CA ALA A 17 29.61 25.73 14.04
C ALA A 17 28.46 26.71 14.29
N LEU A 18 27.36 26.23 14.87
CA LEU A 18 26.20 27.04 15.25
C LEU A 18 26.40 27.55 16.68
N TYR A 19 26.84 28.80 16.84
CA TYR A 19 26.94 29.44 18.14
C TYR A 19 25.68 30.26 18.43
N LEU A 20 25.03 29.98 19.57
CA LEU A 20 23.96 30.83 20.12
C LEU A 20 24.62 31.95 20.91
N ILE A 21 24.52 33.19 20.43
CA ILE A 21 24.97 34.36 21.16
C ILE A 21 23.77 34.92 21.93
N PRO A 22 23.76 34.87 23.28
CA PRO A 22 22.74 35.56 24.05
C PRO A 22 22.94 37.08 23.92
N THR A 23 21.90 37.83 23.60
CA THR A 23 21.92 39.29 23.43
C THR A 23 21.94 40.07 24.75
N ASN A 24 22.45 39.48 25.83
CA ASN A 24 22.49 40.12 27.15
C ASN A 24 23.93 40.56 27.49
N PRO A 25 24.23 41.86 27.62
CA PRO A 25 25.59 42.38 27.62
C PRO A 25 26.29 42.42 29.00
N GLN A 26 25.93 41.59 29.98
CA GLN A 26 26.52 41.65 31.32
C GLN A 26 27.00 40.28 31.83
N ALA A 27 28.20 39.88 31.39
CA ALA A 27 29.14 39.06 32.16
C ALA A 27 30.52 39.07 31.47
N SER A 28 31.31 40.09 31.81
CA SER A 28 32.73 40.23 31.46
C SER A 28 33.61 39.77 32.62
N TYR A 29 34.56 38.85 32.40
CA TYR A 29 35.96 38.91 32.86
C TYR A 29 36.72 37.68 32.31
N ALA A 30 37.64 37.82 31.34
CA ALA A 30 39.06 38.20 31.45
C ALA A 30 40.02 36.98 31.64
N LEU A 31 40.60 36.52 30.51
CA LEU A 31 42.04 36.44 30.12
C LEU A 31 43.14 36.09 31.19
N PRO A 32 44.40 35.75 30.81
CA PRO A 32 44.92 34.68 29.94
C PRO A 32 46.23 34.00 30.51
N ILE A 33 46.85 33.12 29.72
CA ILE A 33 48.27 32.65 29.73
C ILE A 33 48.71 31.66 30.85
N LEU A 34 49.15 30.46 30.46
CA LEU A 34 50.50 29.96 30.79
C LEU A 34 51.02 28.99 29.71
N MET A 35 52.30 29.17 29.40
CA MET A 35 53.10 28.46 28.39
C MET A 35 53.45 27.02 28.79
N ARG A 36 53.58 26.18 27.74
CA ARG A 36 54.57 25.10 27.54
C ARG A 36 54.75 24.03 28.63
N SER A 37 54.30 22.82 28.31
CA SER A 37 55.06 21.60 28.59
C SER A 37 54.97 20.66 27.39
N ASN A 38 56.13 20.38 26.78
CA ASN A 38 56.30 19.21 25.92
C ASN A 38 56.49 18.00 26.85
N GLY A 39 55.74 16.93 26.64
CA GLY A 39 56.16 15.60 27.10
C GLY A 39 55.04 14.71 27.62
N ALA A 40 55.00 13.50 27.06
CA ALA A 40 54.22 12.33 27.44
C ALA A 40 52.70 12.42 27.13
N ASN A 41 52.21 11.79 26.07
CA ASN A 41 51.90 10.35 26.02
C ASN A 41 51.01 10.00 27.24
N GLN A 42 49.72 9.73 27.13
CA GLN A 42 49.20 8.58 26.38
C GLN A 42 47.79 8.80 25.84
N ILE A 43 47.64 8.54 24.54
CA ILE A 43 46.35 8.30 23.91
C ILE A 43 45.85 6.96 24.45
N MET A 44 45.07 6.96 25.53
CA MET A 44 44.26 5.80 25.90
C MET A 44 43.10 5.69 24.90
N ASN A 45 43.42 5.27 23.68
CA ASN A 45 42.45 4.71 22.77
C ASN A 45 42.12 3.30 23.27
N THR A 46 41.31 3.21 24.33
CA THR A 46 40.65 1.95 24.67
C THR A 46 39.64 1.66 23.57
N ASN A 47 40.12 1.08 22.47
CA ASN A 47 39.28 0.34 21.54
C ASN A 47 38.73 -0.86 22.33
N LYS A 48 37.64 -0.61 23.07
CA LYS A 48 36.80 -1.65 23.64
C LYS A 48 36.27 -2.41 22.45
N LYS A 49 36.95 -3.48 22.05
CA LYS A 49 36.41 -4.46 21.09
C LYS A 49 35.11 -4.96 21.71
N THR A 50 34.01 -4.38 21.29
CA THR A 50 32.70 -4.98 21.51
C THR A 50 32.80 -6.37 20.89
N LYS A 51 32.66 -7.42 21.70
CA LYS A 51 32.55 -8.78 21.16
C LYS A 51 31.32 -8.76 20.27
N GLN A 52 31.54 -8.75 18.97
CA GLN A 52 30.47 -8.79 17.99
C GLN A 52 29.95 -10.22 17.99
N SER A 53 28.91 -10.48 18.77
CA SER A 53 28.19 -11.75 18.77
C SER A 53 27.45 -11.86 17.44
N GLY A 54 28.01 -12.62 16.50
CA GLY A 54 27.35 -12.97 15.25
C GLY A 54 26.37 -14.12 15.46
N PHE A 55 25.28 -14.13 14.70
CA PHE A 55 24.43 -15.33 14.56
C PHE A 55 25.23 -16.47 13.96
N THR A 56 25.05 -17.67 14.48
CA THR A 56 25.69 -18.86 13.93
C THR A 56 25.03 -19.25 12.60
N LEU A 57 25.81 -19.84 11.69
CA LEU A 57 25.29 -20.31 10.40
C LEU A 57 24.21 -21.40 10.60
N ILE A 58 24.36 -22.22 11.65
CA ILE A 58 23.39 -23.26 12.01
C ILE A 58 22.06 -22.67 12.51
N GLU A 59 22.08 -21.60 13.29
CA GLU A 59 20.85 -20.89 13.71
C GLU A 59 20.09 -20.38 12.50
N LEU A 60 20.80 -19.78 11.55
CA LEU A 60 20.16 -19.25 10.35
C LEU A 60 19.60 -20.36 9.45
N MET A 61 20.31 -21.49 9.32
CA MET A 61 19.83 -22.66 8.55
C MET A 61 18.50 -23.19 9.07
N ILE A 62 18.37 -23.35 10.40
CA ILE A 62 17.14 -23.87 11.01
C ILE A 62 15.99 -22.87 10.84
N VAL A 63 16.24 -21.58 11.00
CA VAL A 63 15.22 -20.54 10.82
C VAL A 63 14.69 -20.54 9.39
N VAL A 64 15.58 -20.61 8.39
CA VAL A 64 15.16 -20.65 6.98
C VAL A 64 14.42 -21.96 6.67
N ALA A 65 14.81 -23.09 7.25
CA ALA A 65 14.11 -24.36 7.08
C ALA A 65 12.66 -24.29 7.59
N ILE A 66 12.44 -23.70 8.78
CA ILE A 66 11.11 -23.54 9.37
C ILE A 66 10.27 -22.54 8.57
N ILE A 67 10.82 -21.37 8.22
CA ILE A 67 10.11 -20.37 7.40
C ILE A 67 9.75 -20.95 6.04
N GLY A 68 10.65 -21.75 5.43
CA GLY A 68 10.40 -22.44 4.17
C GLY A 68 9.17 -23.34 4.24
N ALA A 69 9.10 -24.21 5.26
CA ALA A 69 7.95 -25.09 5.49
C ALA A 69 6.65 -24.33 5.72
N LEU A 70 6.66 -23.28 6.55
CA LEU A 70 5.47 -22.46 6.81
C LEU A 70 5.01 -21.69 5.55
N SER A 71 5.94 -21.17 4.76
CA SER A 71 5.60 -20.39 3.55
C SER A 71 4.93 -21.25 2.48
N ALA A 72 5.29 -22.53 2.37
CA ALA A 72 4.74 -23.45 1.39
C ALA A 72 3.22 -23.62 1.55
N ILE A 73 2.73 -23.59 2.79
CA ILE A 73 1.29 -23.69 3.11
C ILE A 73 0.66 -22.29 3.19
N GLY A 74 1.39 -21.31 3.74
CA GLY A 74 0.86 -19.97 4.00
C GLY A 74 0.61 -19.15 2.75
N VAL A 75 1.54 -19.16 1.78
CA VAL A 75 1.42 -18.37 0.54
C VAL A 75 0.19 -18.75 -0.30
N PRO A 76 -0.08 -20.04 -0.63
CA PRO A 76 -1.27 -20.38 -1.41
C PRO A 76 -2.58 -20.07 -0.66
N ALA A 77 -2.61 -20.29 0.66
CA ALA A 77 -3.77 -19.95 1.48
C ALA A 77 -4.05 -18.43 1.47
N TYR A 78 -3.02 -17.60 1.63
CA TYR A 78 -3.15 -16.14 1.58
C TYR A 78 -3.63 -15.67 0.20
N LYS A 79 -3.08 -16.21 -0.89
CA LYS A 79 -3.53 -15.88 -2.26
C LYS A 79 -5.01 -16.21 -2.47
N ASN A 80 -5.50 -17.33 -1.96
CA ASN A 80 -6.92 -17.68 -2.04
C ASN A 80 -7.80 -16.72 -1.22
N TYR A 81 -7.34 -16.28 -0.05
CA TYR A 81 -8.03 -15.28 0.76
C TYR A 81 -8.15 -13.93 0.03
N VAL A 82 -7.07 -13.48 -0.61
CA VAL A 82 -7.08 -12.24 -1.41
C VAL A 82 -8.06 -12.36 -2.58
N LYS A 83 -8.00 -13.46 -3.35
CA LYS A 83 -8.96 -13.73 -4.44
C LYS A 83 -10.41 -13.68 -3.96
N LYS A 84 -10.72 -14.33 -2.84
CA LYS A 84 -12.07 -14.29 -2.26
C LYS A 84 -12.49 -12.87 -1.88
N SER A 85 -11.59 -12.09 -1.31
CA SER A 85 -11.85 -10.70 -0.94
C SER A 85 -12.11 -9.83 -2.17
N GLU A 86 -11.29 -9.95 -3.22
CA GLU A 86 -11.49 -9.27 -4.49
C GLU A 86 -12.84 -9.64 -5.14
N THR A 87 -13.24 -10.92 -5.11
CA THR A 87 -14.56 -11.34 -5.63
C THR A 87 -15.71 -10.74 -4.83
N ALA A 88 -15.57 -10.61 -3.51
CA ALA A 88 -16.59 -10.01 -2.67
C ALA A 88 -16.74 -8.52 -2.97
N VAL A 89 -15.64 -7.81 -3.20
CA VAL A 89 -15.64 -6.40 -3.62
C VAL A 89 -16.40 -6.24 -4.94
N ALA A 90 -16.00 -6.97 -6.00
CA ALA A 90 -16.67 -6.89 -7.30
C ALA A 90 -18.19 -7.19 -7.21
N LEU A 91 -18.55 -8.22 -6.44
CA LEU A 91 -19.95 -8.59 -6.22
C LEU A 91 -20.73 -7.49 -5.48
N SER A 92 -20.14 -6.89 -4.45
CA SER A 92 -20.75 -5.79 -3.69
C SER A 92 -20.93 -4.54 -4.54
N THR A 93 -19.93 -4.19 -5.36
CA THR A 93 -19.97 -3.05 -6.27
C THR A 93 -21.09 -3.20 -7.30
N LEU A 94 -21.22 -4.38 -7.92
CA LEU A 94 -22.31 -4.64 -8.87
C LEU A 94 -23.68 -4.59 -8.19
N ARG A 95 -23.82 -5.19 -7.01
CA ARG A 95 -25.08 -5.20 -6.26
C ARG A 95 -25.56 -3.80 -5.87
N ALA A 96 -24.65 -2.90 -5.53
CA ALA A 96 -24.99 -1.51 -5.23
C ALA A 96 -25.62 -0.77 -6.42
N LEU A 97 -25.31 -1.20 -7.65
CA LEU A 97 -25.79 -0.57 -8.88
C LEU A 97 -27.09 -1.18 -9.43
N LEU A 98 -27.46 -2.39 -9.00
CA LEU A 98 -28.65 -3.07 -9.55
C LEU A 98 -29.93 -2.24 -9.35
N THR A 99 -30.11 -1.65 -8.16
CA THR A 99 -31.25 -0.78 -7.89
C THR A 99 -31.24 0.47 -8.78
N ASN A 100 -30.07 1.07 -9.03
CA ASN A 100 -29.96 2.25 -9.91
C ASN A 100 -30.30 1.88 -11.35
N ILE A 101 -29.88 0.70 -11.81
CA ILE A 101 -30.25 0.17 -13.13
C ILE A 101 -31.77 -0.04 -13.21
N ASP A 102 -32.37 -0.62 -12.18
CA ASP A 102 -33.82 -0.86 -12.14
C ASP A 102 -34.62 0.44 -12.11
N MET A 103 -34.13 1.49 -11.45
CA MET A 103 -34.75 2.83 -11.45
C MET A 103 -34.64 3.50 -12.82
N GLU A 104 -33.44 3.52 -13.41
CA GLU A 104 -33.21 4.12 -14.74
C GLU A 104 -34.04 3.43 -15.83
N GLU A 105 -34.18 2.10 -15.78
CA GLU A 105 -35.03 1.36 -16.72
C GLU A 105 -36.52 1.69 -16.54
N GLN A 106 -36.97 1.98 -15.32
CA GLN A 106 -38.35 2.42 -15.06
C GLN A 106 -38.61 3.85 -15.55
N GLU A 107 -37.61 4.73 -15.49
CA GLU A 107 -37.72 6.12 -15.93
C GLU A 107 -37.63 6.26 -17.45
N THR A 108 -36.70 5.54 -18.08
CA THR A 108 -36.42 5.65 -19.52
C THR A 108 -37.13 4.59 -20.37
N GLY A 109 -37.67 3.54 -19.74
CA GLY A 109 -38.28 2.40 -20.41
C GLY A 109 -37.27 1.49 -21.15
N SER A 110 -35.96 1.69 -20.94
CA SER A 110 -34.91 0.94 -21.61
C SER A 110 -33.74 0.64 -20.66
N PHE A 111 -33.06 -0.48 -20.88
CA PHE A 111 -31.89 -0.81 -20.08
C PHE A 111 -30.75 0.20 -20.32
N PRO A 112 -30.05 0.68 -19.27
CA PRO A 112 -29.01 1.69 -19.41
C PRO A 112 -27.86 1.21 -20.30
N SER A 113 -27.41 2.08 -21.21
CA SER A 113 -26.25 1.87 -22.07
C SER A 113 -24.98 2.59 -21.59
N ASN A 114 -25.13 3.50 -20.61
CA ASN A 114 -24.04 4.33 -20.09
C ASN A 114 -23.98 4.27 -18.57
N LEU A 115 -22.77 4.14 -18.02
CA LEU A 115 -22.53 4.04 -16.58
C LEU A 115 -22.92 5.34 -15.86
N THR A 116 -22.84 6.49 -16.52
CA THR A 116 -23.19 7.78 -15.92
C THR A 116 -24.67 7.87 -15.56
N ASN A 117 -25.56 7.24 -16.32
CA ASN A 117 -27.00 7.22 -16.05
C ASN A 117 -27.33 6.51 -14.74
N ILE A 118 -26.52 5.53 -14.34
CA ILE A 118 -26.70 4.79 -13.08
C ILE A 118 -25.81 5.32 -11.95
N GLY A 119 -25.22 6.52 -12.14
CA GLY A 119 -24.32 7.15 -11.17
C GLY A 119 -22.99 6.43 -10.98
N ALA A 120 -22.54 5.67 -11.99
CA ALA A 120 -21.31 4.88 -11.94
C ALA A 120 -20.22 5.43 -12.88
N SER A 121 -18.98 5.06 -12.59
CA SER A 121 -17.81 5.27 -13.45
C SER A 121 -17.15 3.93 -13.73
N SER A 122 -16.53 3.78 -14.91
CA SER A 122 -15.81 2.56 -15.29
C SER A 122 -14.68 2.25 -14.30
N ALA A 123 -14.04 3.26 -13.72
CA ALA A 123 -12.96 3.11 -12.75
C ALA A 123 -13.40 3.33 -11.29
N ILE A 124 -14.53 2.75 -10.88
CA ILE A 124 -15.00 2.81 -9.47
C ILE A 124 -14.03 2.14 -8.49
N ASN A 125 -13.24 1.18 -8.97
CA ASN A 125 -12.31 0.43 -8.13
C ASN A 125 -10.98 0.21 -8.87
N ASN A 126 -9.87 0.22 -8.15
CA ASN A 126 -8.55 -0.05 -8.74
C ASN A 126 -8.40 -1.52 -9.21
N LEU A 127 -9.17 -2.45 -8.63
CA LEU A 127 -9.14 -3.87 -8.95
C LEU A 127 -9.68 -4.20 -10.34
N GLY A 128 -10.40 -3.30 -10.99
CA GLY A 128 -11.03 -3.59 -12.27
C GLY A 128 -12.03 -2.55 -12.74
N THR A 129 -12.58 -2.80 -13.92
CA THR A 129 -13.49 -1.87 -14.59
C THR A 129 -14.92 -2.36 -14.61
N LEU A 130 -15.86 -1.44 -14.44
CA LEU A 130 -17.27 -1.65 -14.74
C LEU A 130 -17.50 -1.39 -16.23
N GLU A 131 -18.25 -2.27 -16.88
CA GLU A 131 -18.64 -2.11 -18.28
C GLU A 131 -19.97 -2.83 -18.56
N PHE A 132 -20.66 -2.36 -19.61
CA PHE A 132 -21.75 -3.10 -20.23
C PHE A 132 -21.15 -3.99 -21.33
N PRO A 133 -21.24 -5.33 -21.24
CA PRO A 133 -20.66 -6.21 -22.24
C PRO A 133 -21.30 -6.00 -23.61
N SER A 134 -20.47 -5.95 -24.66
CA SER A 134 -20.95 -6.02 -26.03
C SER A 134 -21.55 -7.40 -26.32
N GLY A 135 -22.69 -7.43 -27.02
CA GLY A 135 -23.35 -8.68 -27.43
C GLY A 135 -24.18 -9.38 -26.36
N VAL A 136 -24.33 -8.81 -25.16
CA VAL A 136 -25.24 -9.32 -24.13
C VAL A 136 -26.15 -8.20 -23.66
N SER A 137 -27.44 -8.28 -24.03
CA SER A 137 -28.44 -7.32 -23.58
C SER A 137 -28.72 -7.46 -22.08
N SER A 138 -29.08 -6.33 -21.45
CA SER A 138 -29.53 -6.26 -20.06
C SER A 138 -28.54 -6.86 -19.06
N ALA A 139 -27.25 -6.62 -19.28
CA ALA A 139 -26.18 -7.13 -18.43
C ALA A 139 -25.21 -6.04 -18.02
N ILE A 140 -24.71 -6.12 -16.79
CA ILE A 140 -23.61 -5.30 -16.29
C ILE A 140 -22.51 -6.22 -15.79
N GLN A 141 -21.25 -5.87 -16.05
CA GLN A 141 -20.13 -6.68 -15.62
C GLN A 141 -19.02 -5.87 -14.96
N PHE A 142 -18.34 -6.54 -14.02
CA PHE A 142 -17.08 -6.10 -13.46
C PHE A 142 -15.98 -7.01 -14.01
N LYS A 143 -15.03 -6.40 -14.71
CA LYS A 143 -13.86 -7.08 -15.27
C LYS A 143 -12.64 -6.75 -14.42
N PHE A 144 -12.02 -7.78 -13.88
CA PHE A 144 -10.81 -7.67 -13.08
C PHE A 144 -9.62 -7.19 -13.94
N GLY A 145 -8.96 -6.11 -13.50
CA GLY A 145 -7.82 -5.49 -14.16
C GLY A 145 -6.47 -6.07 -13.70
N SER A 146 -5.38 -5.42 -14.10
CA SER A 146 -3.99 -5.82 -13.79
C SER A 146 -3.68 -5.84 -12.30
N GLU A 147 -4.31 -4.95 -11.54
CA GLU A 147 -4.08 -4.77 -10.10
C GLU A 147 -4.70 -5.88 -9.25
N SER A 148 -5.58 -6.69 -9.84
CA SER A 148 -6.18 -7.82 -9.15
C SER A 148 -5.34 -9.08 -9.29
N THR A 149 -5.47 -10.00 -8.33
CA THR A 149 -4.92 -11.35 -8.44
C THR A 149 -5.73 -12.26 -9.38
N MET A 150 -6.83 -11.76 -9.95
CA MET A 150 -7.77 -12.46 -10.82
C MET A 150 -7.94 -11.77 -12.18
N GLN A 151 -6.84 -11.21 -12.71
CA GLN A 151 -6.81 -10.48 -13.98
C GLN A 151 -7.64 -11.14 -15.08
N ASN A 152 -8.39 -10.33 -15.83
CA ASN A 152 -9.27 -10.74 -16.92
C ASN A 152 -10.44 -11.66 -16.52
N LYS A 153 -10.64 -11.99 -15.25
CA LYS A 153 -11.86 -12.66 -14.80
C LYS A 153 -13.02 -11.67 -14.74
N ILE A 154 -14.23 -12.20 -14.85
CA ILE A 154 -15.45 -11.40 -14.94
C ILE A 154 -16.47 -11.90 -13.90
N VAL A 155 -17.18 -10.95 -13.31
CA VAL A 155 -18.45 -11.16 -12.61
C VAL A 155 -19.51 -10.37 -13.35
N ARG A 156 -20.60 -11.01 -13.76
CA ARG A 156 -21.67 -10.43 -14.57
C ARG A 156 -23.02 -10.65 -13.91
N PHE A 157 -23.82 -9.59 -13.87
CA PHE A 157 -25.25 -9.69 -13.61
C PHE A 157 -26.02 -9.50 -14.92
N THR A 158 -26.99 -10.38 -15.15
CA THR A 158 -27.90 -10.29 -16.29
C THR A 158 -29.33 -10.26 -15.75
N LYS A 159 -30.07 -9.24 -16.17
CA LYS A 159 -31.49 -9.07 -15.82
C LYS A 159 -32.35 -9.94 -16.74
N SER A 160 -33.28 -10.65 -16.14
CA SER A 160 -34.29 -11.48 -16.79
C SER A 160 -35.67 -11.09 -16.28
N SER A 161 -36.74 -11.61 -16.91
CA SER A 161 -38.12 -11.41 -16.41
C SER A 161 -38.35 -11.97 -15.00
N SER A 162 -37.53 -12.94 -14.57
CA SER A 162 -37.53 -13.51 -13.21
C SER A 162 -36.62 -12.78 -12.22
N GLY A 163 -35.98 -11.67 -12.64
CA GLY A 163 -35.05 -10.89 -11.83
C GLY A 163 -33.59 -11.05 -12.24
N TRP A 164 -32.69 -10.71 -11.32
CA TRP A 164 -31.25 -10.66 -11.55
C TRP A 164 -30.58 -12.02 -11.40
N SER A 165 -29.85 -12.44 -12.43
CA SER A 165 -29.02 -13.64 -12.42
C SER A 165 -27.53 -13.28 -12.40
N CYS A 166 -26.75 -13.94 -11.56
CA CYS A 166 -25.31 -13.67 -11.41
C CYS A 166 -24.48 -14.83 -11.97
N ARG A 167 -23.47 -14.51 -12.79
CA ARG A 167 -22.50 -15.46 -13.34
C ARG A 167 -21.07 -14.95 -13.16
N HIS A 168 -20.10 -15.84 -13.01
CA HIS A 168 -18.68 -15.47 -12.86
C HIS A 168 -17.72 -16.53 -13.45
N ASP A 169 -16.52 -16.11 -13.83
CA ASP A 169 -15.41 -16.99 -14.28
C ASP A 169 -14.28 -17.10 -13.24
N THR A 170 -14.55 -16.68 -12.00
CA THR A 170 -13.57 -16.78 -10.91
C THR A 170 -13.54 -18.20 -10.37
N ALA A 171 -12.35 -18.69 -9.96
CA ALA A 171 -12.19 -20.00 -9.33
C ALA A 171 -12.71 -20.05 -7.87
N GLN A 172 -13.47 -19.05 -7.44
CA GLN A 172 -13.98 -18.91 -6.07
C GLN A 172 -15.46 -19.30 -6.02
N THR A 173 -15.89 -19.99 -4.96
CA THR A 173 -17.30 -20.33 -4.77
C THR A 173 -18.08 -19.14 -4.21
N LEU A 174 -19.08 -18.67 -4.96
CA LEU A 174 -19.96 -17.56 -4.58
C LEU A 174 -21.37 -18.10 -4.33
N LYS A 175 -21.93 -17.92 -3.12
CA LYS A 175 -23.20 -18.54 -2.68
C LYS A 175 -24.45 -18.16 -3.50
N SER A 176 -24.37 -17.23 -4.45
CA SER A 176 -25.52 -16.77 -5.24
C SER A 176 -25.17 -16.47 -6.70
N CYS A 177 -23.99 -16.91 -7.15
CA CYS A 177 -23.53 -16.70 -8.53
C CYS A 177 -23.06 -18.04 -9.08
N LEU A 178 -23.46 -18.33 -10.32
CA LEU A 178 -23.08 -19.57 -10.99
C LEU A 178 -21.76 -19.38 -11.74
N VAL A 179 -20.93 -20.42 -11.76
CA VAL A 179 -19.71 -20.42 -12.59
C VAL A 179 -20.13 -20.48 -14.07
N SER A 180 -19.53 -19.65 -14.91
CA SER A 180 -19.76 -19.59 -16.36
C SER A 180 -18.48 -19.17 -17.06
N THR A 181 -18.19 -19.79 -18.21
CA THR A 181 -17.18 -19.29 -19.14
C THR A 181 -17.79 -18.15 -19.96
N PHE A 182 -17.06 -17.05 -20.12
CA PHE A 182 -17.48 -15.85 -20.86
C PHE A 182 -16.67 -15.67 -22.12
#